data_AF-A0A7W1NW03-F1
#
_entry.id   AF-A0A7W1NW03-F1
#
_cell.length_a   1.000
_cell.length_b   1.000
_cell.length_c   1.000
_cell.angle_alpha   90.00
_cell.angle_beta   90.00
_cell.angle_gamma   90.00
#
_symmetry.space_group_name_H-M   'P 1'
#
loop_
_entity.id
_entity.type
_entity.pdbx_description
1 polymer ?
#
loop_
_entity_poly.entity_id
_entity_poly.type
_entity_poly.pdbx_seq_one_letter_code
_entity_poly.pdbx_strand_id
1 'polypeptide(L)'
;MSKKKLGLGLLLSFVLVTGVVAVEAAAPTDDTPPVPSFHDGRINAYDPGAPVAIFETHQDIPAVTTEGLPGNDTIINGVQLLAWSGASDSANQVLDVSRETIEKAIAKNTTKDFTIAKSNGYTLNYSQSGWFWVTTPPDSEGKVYTYTWQKDF
;
A
#
# COMPACT_ATOMS: atom_id res chain seq x y z
N MET A 1 -81.60 29.34 -22.25
CA MET A 1 -82.86 29.60 -21.53
C MET A 1 -82.79 28.87 -20.19
N SER A 2 -82.73 29.60 -19.06
CA SER A 2 -83.16 29.17 -17.70
C SER A 2 -82.47 27.92 -17.06
N LYS A 3 -82.02 27.86 -15.81
CA LYS A 3 -82.09 28.71 -14.60
C LYS A 3 -81.22 28.04 -13.50
N LYS A 4 -80.74 28.90 -12.59
CA LYS A 4 -80.66 28.73 -11.13
C LYS A 4 -79.51 27.96 -10.45
N LYS A 5 -78.75 28.81 -9.73
CA LYS A 5 -77.96 28.69 -8.50
C LYS A 5 -78.58 27.79 -7.40
N LEU A 6 -77.70 27.16 -6.62
CA LEU A 6 -77.70 26.95 -5.15
C LEU A 6 -76.35 26.24 -4.83
N GLY A 7 -75.63 26.49 -3.75
CA GLY A 7 -75.90 27.28 -2.56
C GLY A 7 -74.64 27.34 -1.69
N LEU A 8 -74.72 28.30 -0.78
CA LEU A 8 -73.79 28.72 0.26
C LEU A 8 -73.29 27.59 1.18
N GLY A 9 -72.05 27.71 1.66
CA GLY A 9 -71.66 27.26 3.00
C GLY A 9 -70.54 26.23 3.04
N LEU A 10 -69.34 26.62 3.48
CA LEU A 10 -68.95 26.55 4.90
C LEU A 10 -67.41 26.67 4.99
N LEU A 11 -66.95 27.77 5.58
CA LEU A 11 -65.59 27.91 6.09
C LEU A 11 -65.34 26.84 7.16
N LEU A 12 -64.27 26.05 7.04
CA LEU A 12 -63.64 25.42 8.21
C LEU A 12 -62.12 25.31 8.01
N SER A 13 -61.45 26.30 8.62
CA SER A 13 -60.29 26.17 9.49
C SER A 13 -59.10 25.29 9.08
N PHE A 14 -58.01 26.00 8.79
CA PHE A 14 -56.61 25.59 8.90
C PHE A 14 -56.32 24.82 10.20
N VAL A 15 -55.77 23.61 10.07
CA VAL A 15 -54.79 23.08 11.03
C VAL A 15 -53.68 22.44 10.21
N LEU A 16 -52.65 23.22 9.88
CA LEU A 16 -51.42 22.71 9.31
C LEU A 16 -50.57 22.20 10.49
N VAL A 17 -50.72 20.91 10.84
CA VAL A 17 -49.79 20.26 11.77
C VAL A 17 -48.49 20.01 11.00
N THR A 18 -47.59 20.99 11.00
CA THR A 18 -46.21 20.76 10.54
C THR A 18 -45.50 19.97 11.64
N GLY A 19 -45.58 18.65 11.58
CA GLY A 19 -44.67 17.78 12.29
C GLY A 19 -43.26 18.03 11.78
N VAL A 20 -42.46 18.78 12.54
CA VAL A 20 -41.02 18.85 12.30
C VAL A 20 -40.47 17.50 12.72
N VAL A 21 -40.38 16.58 11.76
CA VAL A 21 -39.55 15.39 11.94
C VAL A 21 -38.12 15.91 11.82
N ALA A 22 -37.44 16.06 12.95
CA ALA A 22 -36.00 16.24 12.95
C ALA A 22 -35.41 14.98 12.31
N VAL A 23 -35.05 15.08 11.03
CA VAL A 23 -34.16 14.11 10.41
C VAL A 23 -32.80 14.35 11.06
N GLU A 24 -32.47 13.56 12.08
CA GLU A 24 -31.08 13.41 12.48
C GLU A 24 -30.34 12.94 11.22
N ALA A 25 -29.54 13.83 10.64
CA ALA A 25 -28.60 13.43 9.61
C ALA A 25 -27.70 12.37 10.25
N ALA A 26 -27.86 11.13 9.79
CA ALA A 26 -26.92 10.07 10.13
C ALA A 26 -25.52 10.62 9.85
N ALA A 27 -24.62 10.49 10.84
CA ALA A 27 -23.22 10.79 10.63
C ALA A 27 -22.78 10.06 9.34
N PRO A 28 -22.09 10.73 8.41
CA PRO A 28 -21.62 10.06 7.20
C PRO A 28 -20.79 8.86 7.65
N THR A 29 -21.30 7.65 7.41
CA THR A 29 -20.49 6.46 7.45
C THR A 29 -19.43 6.68 6.39
N ASP A 30 -18.17 6.67 6.81
CA ASP A 30 -17.04 6.74 5.89
C ASP A 30 -17.01 5.40 5.13
N ASP A 31 -17.93 5.26 4.17
CA ASP A 31 -18.11 4.08 3.32
C ASP A 31 -17.04 4.03 2.23
N THR A 32 -15.83 4.50 2.53
CA THR A 32 -14.69 4.35 1.64
C THR A 32 -14.31 2.88 1.63
N PRO A 33 -14.45 2.15 0.50
CA PRO A 33 -14.04 0.76 0.43
C PRO A 33 -12.56 0.65 0.81
N PRO A 34 -12.15 -0.38 1.58
CA PRO A 34 -10.74 -0.55 1.91
C PRO A 34 -9.94 -0.65 0.61
N VAL A 35 -8.85 0.12 0.52
CA VAL A 35 -7.92 0.04 -0.62
C VAL A 35 -7.46 -1.41 -0.72
N PRO A 36 -7.60 -2.06 -1.90
CA PRO A 36 -7.13 -3.43 -2.08
C PRO A 36 -5.65 -3.54 -1.69
N SER A 37 -5.34 -4.47 -0.79
CA SER A 37 -3.98 -4.74 -0.34
C SER A 37 -3.72 -6.24 -0.24
N PHE A 38 -2.46 -6.63 -0.38
CA PHE A 38 -1.99 -8.00 -0.21
C PHE A 38 -1.41 -8.19 1.18
N HIS A 39 -1.66 -9.34 1.80
CA HIS A 39 -1.09 -9.71 3.10
C HIS A 39 -0.06 -10.85 2.98
N ASP A 40 0.69 -10.88 1.89
CA ASP A 40 1.69 -11.91 1.60
C ASP A 40 3.11 -11.52 2.06
N GLY A 41 3.24 -10.42 2.80
CA GLY A 41 4.51 -9.94 3.35
C GLY A 41 5.33 -9.03 2.43
N ARG A 42 4.83 -8.70 1.23
CA ARG A 42 5.53 -7.76 0.34
C ARG A 42 5.48 -6.32 0.88
N ILE A 43 6.55 -5.55 0.67
CA ILE A 43 6.67 -4.15 1.09
C ILE A 43 5.70 -3.24 0.31
N ASN A 44 5.50 -3.50 -0.98
CA ASN A 44 4.61 -2.74 -1.85
C ASN A 44 3.20 -3.34 -1.93
N ALA A 45 2.69 -3.85 -0.80
CA ALA A 45 1.42 -4.58 -0.68
C ALA A 45 0.15 -3.78 -1.06
N TYR A 46 0.25 -2.47 -1.26
CA TYR A 46 -0.88 -1.59 -1.56
C TYR A 46 -1.08 -1.34 -3.08
N ASP A 47 -0.19 -1.83 -3.94
CA ASP A 47 -0.26 -1.63 -5.39
C ASP A 47 -0.49 -2.97 -6.13
N PRO A 48 -1.75 -3.32 -6.44
CA PRO A 48 -2.06 -4.54 -7.21
C PRO A 48 -1.59 -4.50 -8.66
N GLY A 49 -1.29 -3.33 -9.19
CA GLY A 49 -0.72 -3.17 -10.54
C GLY A 49 0.81 -3.19 -10.55
N ALA A 50 1.46 -3.41 -9.41
CA ALA A 50 2.91 -3.34 -9.32
C ALA A 50 3.58 -4.40 -10.21
N PRO A 51 4.47 -4.02 -11.14
CA PRO A 51 5.18 -4.98 -12.01
C PRO A 51 6.31 -5.74 -11.28
N VAL A 52 6.47 -5.51 -9.97
CA VAL A 52 7.45 -6.16 -9.09
C VAL A 52 6.84 -6.34 -7.70
N ALA A 53 7.18 -7.44 -7.04
CA ALA A 53 6.93 -7.66 -5.62
C ALA A 53 8.26 -7.58 -4.86
N ILE A 54 8.28 -6.83 -3.75
CA ILE A 54 9.49 -6.56 -2.97
C ILE A 54 9.34 -7.23 -1.61
N PHE A 55 10.29 -8.08 -1.24
CA PHE A 55 10.27 -8.82 0.03
C PHE A 55 11.55 -8.57 0.84
N GLU A 56 11.41 -8.58 2.16
CA GLU A 56 12.53 -8.77 3.07
C GLU A 56 12.79 -10.27 3.21
N THR A 57 14.03 -10.70 2.97
CA THR A 57 14.44 -12.07 3.30
C THR A 57 14.82 -12.12 4.77
N HIS A 58 14.66 -13.28 5.39
CA HIS A 58 14.90 -13.46 6.81
C HIS A 58 15.83 -14.66 7.05
N GLN A 59 16.57 -14.61 8.16
CA GLN A 59 17.37 -15.73 8.64
C GLN A 59 17.25 -15.82 10.15
N ASP A 60 17.27 -17.05 10.65
CA ASP A 60 17.32 -17.31 12.08
C ASP A 60 18.78 -17.35 12.52
N ILE A 61 19.11 -16.55 13.54
CA ILE A 61 20.43 -16.55 14.18
C ILE A 61 20.32 -17.08 15.61
N PRO A 62 21.32 -17.79 16.14
CA PRO A 62 21.34 -18.19 17.53
C PRO A 62 21.24 -16.96 18.46
N ALA A 63 20.34 -17.03 19.42
CA ALA A 63 20.08 -15.97 20.39
C ALA A 63 19.85 -16.55 21.79
N VAL A 64 19.79 -15.68 22.79
CA VAL A 64 19.40 -16.04 24.15
C VAL A 64 18.03 -15.43 24.40
N THR A 65 17.05 -16.26 24.75
CA THR A 65 15.68 -15.78 25.00
C THR A 65 15.63 -14.89 26.24
N THR A 66 14.51 -14.22 26.47
CA THR A 66 14.26 -13.41 27.66
C THR A 66 14.38 -14.20 28.97
N GLU A 67 14.27 -15.52 28.91
CA GLU A 67 14.41 -16.46 30.03
C GLU A 67 15.84 -17.01 30.19
N GLY A 68 16.79 -16.55 29.38
CA GLY A 68 18.19 -16.98 29.44
C GLY A 68 18.46 -18.34 28.79
N LEU A 69 17.53 -18.86 27.97
CA LEU A 69 17.67 -20.16 27.30
C LEU A 69 18.23 -19.98 25.88
N PRO A 70 18.98 -20.96 25.35
CA PRO A 70 19.34 -20.97 23.93
C PRO A 70 18.08 -20.98 23.06
N GLY A 71 18.01 -20.05 22.12
CA GLY A 71 16.93 -19.93 21.15
C GLY A 71 17.45 -19.36 19.82
N ASN A 72 16.54 -18.86 19.00
CA ASN A 72 16.87 -18.15 17.77
C ASN A 72 16.13 -16.83 17.71
N ASP A 73 16.77 -15.81 17.14
CA ASP A 73 16.12 -14.58 16.70
C ASP A 73 16.02 -14.60 15.18
N THR A 74 14.87 -14.21 14.64
CA THR A 74 14.69 -14.01 13.21
C THR A 74 15.09 -12.57 12.87
N ILE A 75 16.15 -12.42 12.08
CA ILE A 75 16.61 -11.12 11.61
C ILE A 75 16.40 -11.01 10.10
N ILE A 76 16.35 -9.76 9.62
CA ILE A 76 16.36 -9.49 8.19
C ILE A 76 17.72 -9.88 7.63
N ASN A 77 17.69 -10.58 6.50
CA ASN A 77 18.84 -11.12 5.81
C ASN A 77 19.05 -10.50 4.42
N GLY A 78 18.17 -9.62 3.97
CA GLY A 78 18.31 -9.01 2.66
C GLY A 78 16.99 -8.55 2.05
N VAL A 79 17.06 -8.25 0.76
CA VAL A 79 15.94 -7.81 -0.07
C VAL A 79 15.87 -8.68 -1.32
N GLN A 80 14.69 -9.24 -1.59
CA GLN A 80 14.40 -9.99 -2.80
C GLN A 80 13.34 -9.26 -3.63
N LEU A 81 13.55 -9.18 -4.94
CA LEU A 81 12.58 -8.69 -5.90
C LEU A 81 12.16 -9.83 -6.82
N LEU A 82 10.85 -10.03 -6.90
CA LEU A 82 10.22 -10.95 -7.84
C LEU A 82 9.45 -10.15 -8.88
N ALA A 83 9.66 -10.42 -10.16
CA ALA A 83 8.90 -9.80 -11.24
C ALA A 83 8.12 -10.86 -12.03
N TRP A 84 6.93 -10.48 -12.49
CA TRP A 84 6.12 -11.37 -13.33
C TRP A 84 6.71 -11.47 -14.73
N SER A 85 6.88 -12.70 -15.22
CA SER A 85 7.24 -12.97 -16.60
C SER A 85 6.00 -13.42 -17.36
N GLY A 86 5.49 -12.57 -18.26
CA GLY A 86 4.40 -12.94 -19.15
C GLY A 86 4.75 -14.07 -20.11
N ALA A 87 6.05 -14.36 -20.32
CA ALA A 87 6.49 -15.46 -21.19
C ALA A 87 6.37 -16.83 -20.52
N SER A 88 6.53 -16.90 -19.19
CA SER A 88 6.50 -18.15 -18.42
C SER A 88 5.28 -18.27 -17.51
N ASP A 89 4.40 -17.25 -17.52
CA ASP A 89 3.25 -17.13 -16.63
C ASP A 89 3.60 -17.39 -15.15
N SER A 90 4.77 -16.87 -14.74
CA SER A 90 5.35 -17.13 -13.43
C SER A 90 6.14 -15.93 -12.93
N ALA A 91 6.24 -15.81 -11.60
CA ALA A 91 7.16 -14.87 -10.97
C ALA A 91 8.59 -15.41 -11.07
N ASN A 92 9.53 -14.55 -11.43
CA ASN A 92 10.96 -14.83 -11.48
C ASN A 92 11.72 -13.88 -10.56
N GLN A 93 12.73 -14.40 -9.87
CA GLN A 93 13.65 -13.57 -9.09
C GLN A 93 14.48 -12.70 -10.04
N VAL A 94 14.39 -11.37 -9.85
CA VAL A 94 15.16 -10.40 -10.65
C VAL A 94 16.31 -9.78 -9.87
N LEU A 95 16.17 -9.66 -8.55
CA LEU A 95 17.23 -9.26 -7.63
C LEU A 95 17.10 -10.04 -6.32
N ASP A 96 18.24 -10.37 -5.72
CA ASP A 96 18.36 -10.93 -4.37
C ASP A 96 19.67 -10.41 -3.79
N VAL A 97 19.54 -9.57 -2.77
CA VAL A 97 20.65 -8.78 -2.22
C VAL A 97 20.74 -9.08 -0.74
N SER A 98 21.85 -9.68 -0.32
CA SER A 98 22.08 -10.01 1.09
C SER A 98 22.25 -8.75 1.95
N ARG A 99 21.90 -8.88 3.22
CA ARG A 99 22.13 -7.86 4.25
C ARG A 99 23.59 -7.41 4.30
N GLU A 100 24.53 -8.36 4.26
CA GLU A 100 25.97 -8.05 4.23
C GLU A 100 26.33 -7.15 3.04
N THR A 101 25.74 -7.39 1.87
CA THR A 101 25.97 -6.58 0.67
C THR A 101 25.39 -5.18 0.85
N ILE A 102 24.18 -5.07 1.41
CA ILE A 102 23.51 -3.81 1.70
C ILE A 102 24.34 -2.98 2.69
N GLU A 103 24.71 -3.54 3.83
CA GLU A 103 25.49 -2.87 4.87
C GLU A 103 26.85 -2.40 4.35
N LYS A 104 27.56 -3.23 3.57
CA LYS A 104 28.82 -2.83 2.93
C LYS A 104 28.64 -1.69 1.95
N ALA A 105 27.55 -1.68 1.19
CA ALA A 105 27.27 -0.61 0.23
C ALA A 105 26.94 0.72 0.95
N ILE A 106 26.18 0.67 2.04
CA ILE A 106 25.86 1.82 2.91
C ILE A 106 27.13 2.37 3.56
N ALA A 107 27.94 1.52 4.18
CA ALA A 107 29.18 1.92 4.84
C ALA A 107 30.18 2.57 3.86
N LYS A 108 30.16 2.17 2.59
CA LYS A 108 31.02 2.73 1.53
C LYS A 108 30.53 4.09 1.00
N ASN A 109 29.22 4.36 1.05
CA ASN A 109 28.60 5.51 0.38
C ASN A 109 27.78 6.33 1.39
N THR A 110 28.46 7.14 2.20
CA THR A 110 27.85 7.85 3.34
C THR A 110 27.35 9.27 3.03
N THR A 111 27.64 9.80 1.84
CA THR A 111 27.46 11.24 1.54
C THR A 111 26.52 11.54 0.38
N LYS A 112 25.95 10.51 -0.24
CA LYS A 112 25.06 10.65 -1.39
C LYS A 112 24.20 9.42 -1.55
N ASP A 113 23.12 9.60 -2.27
CA ASP A 113 22.26 8.54 -2.79
C ASP A 113 23.03 7.63 -3.77
N PHE A 114 22.78 6.32 -3.72
CA PHE A 114 23.49 5.35 -4.54
C PHE A 114 22.66 4.10 -4.86
N THR A 115 23.05 3.40 -5.92
CA THR A 115 22.51 2.08 -6.27
C THR A 115 23.30 0.98 -5.55
N ILE A 116 22.61 0.14 -4.78
CA ILE A 116 23.17 -1.04 -4.13
C ILE A 116 23.37 -2.16 -5.16
N ALA A 117 22.33 -2.44 -5.96
CA ALA A 117 22.33 -3.52 -6.94
C ALA A 117 21.47 -3.19 -8.16
N LYS A 118 21.82 -3.78 -9.31
CA LYS A 118 21.09 -3.64 -10.57
C LYS A 118 21.09 -4.95 -11.34
N SER A 119 19.93 -5.34 -11.87
CA SER A 119 19.77 -6.53 -12.70
C SER A 119 18.53 -6.39 -13.57
N ASN A 120 18.61 -6.76 -14.85
CA ASN A 120 17.47 -6.75 -15.78
C ASN A 120 16.66 -5.44 -15.81
N GLY A 121 17.34 -4.29 -15.64
CA GLY A 121 16.72 -2.98 -15.59
C GLY A 121 16.09 -2.59 -14.25
N TYR A 122 15.97 -3.53 -13.31
CA TYR A 122 15.59 -3.26 -11.92
C TYR A 122 16.78 -2.74 -11.14
N THR A 123 16.54 -1.80 -10.23
CA THR A 123 17.57 -1.29 -9.30
C THR A 123 17.06 -1.34 -7.87
N LEU A 124 17.95 -1.66 -6.94
CA LEU A 124 17.79 -1.41 -5.50
C LEU A 124 18.75 -0.29 -5.13
N ASN A 125 18.23 0.76 -4.49
CA ASN A 125 18.98 1.95 -4.16
C ASN A 125 18.76 2.35 -2.71
N TYR A 126 19.64 3.23 -2.23
CA TYR A 126 19.60 3.75 -0.88
C TYR A 126 19.98 5.22 -0.84
N SER A 127 19.30 5.97 0.02
CA SER A 127 19.48 7.40 0.20
C SER A 127 20.25 7.64 1.48
N GLN A 128 21.09 8.68 1.48
CA GLN A 128 21.74 9.15 2.70
C GLN A 128 20.75 9.49 3.84
N SER A 129 19.47 9.73 3.52
CA SER A 129 18.40 10.00 4.49
C SER A 129 17.72 8.73 5.03
N GLY A 130 18.28 7.54 4.77
CA GLY A 130 17.77 6.28 5.33
C GLY A 130 16.64 5.62 4.54
N TRP A 131 16.43 6.03 3.28
CA TRP A 131 15.37 5.49 2.44
C TRP A 131 15.92 4.49 1.43
N PHE A 132 15.25 3.35 1.31
CA PHE A 132 15.41 2.45 0.18
C PHE A 132 14.43 2.82 -0.92
N TRP A 133 14.83 2.59 -2.17
CA TRP A 133 13.87 2.53 -3.27
C TRP A 133 14.26 1.55 -4.35
N VAL A 134 13.22 0.99 -4.96
CA VAL A 134 13.33 0.15 -6.16
C VAL A 134 12.83 0.92 -7.35
N THR A 135 13.55 0.87 -8.47
CA THR A 135 13.02 1.27 -9.78
C THR A 135 12.89 0.07 -10.70
N THR A 136 11.82 0.01 -11.48
CA THR A 136 11.62 -1.04 -12.50
C THR A 136 12.22 -0.62 -13.85
N PRO A 137 12.45 -1.56 -14.78
CA PRO A 137 12.59 -1.18 -16.18
C PRO A 137 11.31 -0.45 -16.66
N PRO A 138 11.40 0.35 -17.73
CA PRO A 138 10.23 0.91 -18.39
C PRO A 138 9.29 -0.20 -18.89
N ASP A 139 7.99 -0.02 -18.72
CA ASP A 139 6.98 -0.89 -19.35
C ASP A 139 6.82 -0.62 -20.86
N SER A 140 5.84 -1.26 -21.49
CA SER A 140 5.55 -1.07 -22.91
C SER A 140 5.16 0.35 -23.31
N GLU A 141 4.75 1.19 -22.35
CA GLU A 141 4.42 2.60 -22.54
C GLU A 141 5.59 3.52 -22.15
N GLY A 142 6.71 2.95 -21.71
CA GLY A 142 7.90 3.68 -21.25
C GLY A 142 7.82 4.16 -19.80
N LYS A 143 6.80 3.75 -19.03
CA LYS A 143 6.62 4.17 -17.65
C LYS A 143 7.51 3.37 -16.71
N VAL A 144 8.17 4.06 -15.79
CA VAL A 144 9.00 3.48 -14.72
C VAL A 144 8.27 3.59 -13.39
N TYR A 145 8.23 2.49 -12.65
CA TYR A 145 7.64 2.44 -11.32
C TYR A 145 8.73 2.59 -10.26
N THR A 146 8.43 3.35 -9.22
CA THR A 146 9.33 3.56 -8.08
C THR A 146 8.60 3.29 -6.77
N TYR A 147 9.19 2.46 -5.93
CA TYR A 147 8.66 2.11 -4.61
C TYR A 147 9.69 2.45 -3.55
N THR A 148 9.31 3.23 -2.54
CA THR A 148 10.20 3.74 -1.50
C THR A 148 9.77 3.24 -0.12
N TRP A 149 10.72 2.89 0.75
CA TRP A 149 10.44 2.56 2.14
C TRP A 149 11.63 2.90 3.04
N GLN A 150 11.41 3.01 4.34
CA GLN A 150 12.48 3.11 5.34
C GLN A 150 12.66 1.77 6.03
N LYS A 151 13.91 1.39 6.27
CA LYS A 151 14.25 0.25 7.10
C LYS A 151 15.66 0.37 7.64
N ASP A 152 15.87 -0.14 8.85
CA ASP A 152 17.20 -0.33 9.41
C ASP A 152 17.68 -1.75 9.06
N PHE A 153 18.86 -1.84 8.45
CA PHE A 153 19.61 -3.07 8.24
C PHE A 153 20.72 -3.15 9.27
#